data_AF-A0A495TJW0-F1
#
_entry.id   AF-A0A495TJW0-F1
#
_cell.length_a   1.000
_cell.length_b   1.000
_cell.length_c   1.000
_cell.angle_alpha   90.00
_cell.angle_beta   90.00
_cell.angle_gamma   90.00
#
_symmetry.space_group_name_H-M   'P 1'
#
loop_
_entity.id
_entity.type
_entity.pdbx_description
1 polymer ?
#
loop_
_entity_poly.entity_id
_entity_poly.type
_entity_poly.pdbx_seq_one_letter_code
_entity_poly.pdbx_strand_id
1 'polypeptide(L)'
;MHIPAYARATIRSALPLVPTSRQVAALDCCLCDQPFGGRVVVPLGPTPTTGLFGCRECLTRLVKRARRLRDSELVEEADLAHAQSAAWTAIRLRHLASLEHVRRAAEAVTGLAEDDDVEPLELAWLLVSLESAHSWTIEQASRPPGSESADEELREAGFRLSLEMISAREAVARRLVYHLINEAALPEPEVCAEMECPESCSGRHDSEHIDCGPDAVFEDLARHGIELERPDDLPPPPRRPPVEEEPLTGFDGDPDELVHKYGQVLAYFGLDHENTEVLVDAAAVGLVADVWRDGPLDAILAAATGPSDGEVFAQSVDLYRAARATLLAARDGGPEELLAFQAIASDVRLRWAGGSSFTLLACGEPTEEFRQDVDNRIWFTGKQMKELGWRVALMHRAMSAAVKASGHFGMPGWPAIAATALQRISALDRTDAPGTLHDLAAVDAALREAPDRLGADALDWLCRRGVFDPEADVPR
;
A
#
# COMPACT_ATOMS: atom_id res chain seq x y z
N MET A 1 18.45 -49.52 7.28
CA MET A 1 19.38 -48.41 6.97
C MET A 1 18.54 -47.27 6.42
N HIS A 2 18.59 -46.08 7.04
CA HIS A 2 17.89 -44.91 6.49
C HIS A 2 18.67 -44.37 5.28
N ILE A 3 18.00 -44.16 4.15
CA ILE A 3 18.60 -43.56 2.94
C ILE A 3 18.21 -42.07 2.93
N PRO A 4 19.18 -41.16 3.10
CA PRO A 4 18.90 -39.72 3.07
C PRO A 4 18.29 -39.29 1.74
N ALA A 5 17.42 -38.27 1.77
CA ALA A 5 16.74 -37.78 0.57
C ALA A 5 17.72 -37.40 -0.55
N TYR A 6 18.80 -36.69 -0.23
CA TYR A 6 19.83 -36.26 -1.18
C TYR A 6 20.53 -37.42 -1.91
N ALA A 7 20.55 -38.62 -1.34
CA ALA A 7 21.22 -39.78 -1.94
C ALA A 7 20.33 -40.56 -2.92
N ARG A 8 19.02 -40.28 -2.94
CA ARG A 8 18.06 -41.06 -3.73
C ARG A 8 18.31 -40.97 -5.24
N ALA A 9 18.65 -39.78 -5.74
CA ALA A 9 18.94 -39.59 -7.17
C ALA A 9 20.21 -40.36 -7.60
N THR A 10 21.30 -40.23 -6.83
CA THR A 10 22.55 -40.97 -7.07
C THR A 10 22.38 -42.48 -6.97
N ILE A 11 21.52 -42.95 -6.07
CA ILE A 11 21.22 -44.38 -5.95
C ILE A 11 20.40 -44.85 -7.15
N ARG A 12 19.37 -44.11 -7.57
CA ARG A 12 18.55 -44.44 -8.74
C ARG A 12 19.37 -44.50 -10.02
N SER A 13 20.31 -43.56 -10.22
CA SER A 13 21.18 -43.56 -11.41
C SER A 13 22.19 -44.70 -11.45
N ALA A 14 22.46 -45.34 -10.31
CA ALA A 14 23.33 -46.51 -10.21
C ALA A 14 22.57 -47.85 -10.34
N LEU A 15 21.23 -47.83 -10.42
CA LEU A 15 20.45 -49.04 -10.61
C LEU A 15 20.57 -49.55 -12.05
N PRO A 16 20.54 -50.88 -12.25
CA PRO A 16 20.53 -51.45 -13.59
C PRO A 16 19.22 -51.09 -14.31
N LEU A 17 19.33 -50.75 -15.60
CA LEU A 17 18.17 -50.52 -16.47
C LEU A 17 17.27 -51.75 -16.59
N VAL A 18 17.88 -52.96 -16.57
CA VAL A 18 17.17 -54.24 -16.63
C VAL A 18 17.71 -55.16 -15.52
N PRO A 19 16.98 -55.33 -14.41
CA PRO A 19 17.41 -56.20 -13.31
C PRO A 19 17.22 -57.69 -13.63
N THR A 20 18.09 -58.53 -13.09
CA THR A 20 17.98 -60.00 -13.24
C THR A 20 16.90 -60.58 -12.34
N SER A 21 16.41 -61.78 -12.67
CA SER A 21 15.42 -62.49 -11.84
C SER A 21 15.90 -62.71 -10.40
N ARG A 22 17.21 -62.90 -10.20
CA ARG A 22 17.83 -63.05 -8.88
C ARG A 22 17.88 -61.74 -8.09
N GLN A 23 18.09 -60.61 -8.75
CA GLN A 23 18.06 -59.27 -8.13
C GLN A 23 16.64 -58.86 -7.73
N VAL A 24 15.63 -59.19 -8.56
CA VAL A 24 14.21 -58.97 -8.23
C VAL A 24 13.76 -59.86 -7.07
N ALA A 25 14.26 -61.09 -6.99
CA ALA A 25 13.98 -62.04 -5.91
C ALA A 25 14.74 -61.75 -4.59
N ALA A 26 15.44 -60.61 -4.49
CA ALA A 26 16.27 -60.25 -3.32
C ALA A 26 17.36 -61.28 -2.98
N LEU A 27 17.87 -62.04 -3.97
CA LEU A 27 18.94 -63.02 -3.77
C LEU A 27 20.33 -62.39 -3.97
N ASP A 28 20.43 -61.48 -4.93
CA ASP A 28 21.66 -60.75 -5.26
C ASP A 28 21.46 -59.24 -5.14
N CYS A 29 22.53 -58.53 -4.78
CA CYS A 29 22.54 -57.08 -4.69
C CYS A 29 22.42 -56.46 -6.09
N CYS A 30 21.43 -55.59 -6.32
CA CYS A 30 21.23 -54.94 -7.62
C CYS A 30 22.36 -53.98 -8.04
N LEU A 31 23.28 -53.62 -7.14
CA LEU A 31 24.38 -52.68 -7.41
C LEU A 31 25.73 -53.35 -7.69
N CYS A 32 25.94 -54.58 -7.22
CA CYS A 32 27.22 -55.29 -7.41
C CYS A 32 27.07 -56.74 -7.88
N ASP A 33 25.83 -57.20 -8.06
CA ASP A 33 25.46 -58.55 -8.52
C ASP A 33 26.00 -59.69 -7.63
N GLN A 34 26.41 -59.37 -6.40
CA GLN A 34 26.88 -60.36 -5.44
C GLN A 34 25.71 -60.92 -4.62
N PRO A 35 25.70 -62.23 -4.32
CA PRO A 35 24.68 -62.83 -3.47
C PRO A 35 24.69 -62.23 -2.07
N PHE A 36 23.52 -62.06 -1.46
CA PHE A 36 23.43 -61.49 -0.11
C PHE A 36 24.06 -62.41 0.94
N GLY A 37 23.94 -63.74 0.81
CA GLY A 37 24.67 -64.69 1.66
C GLY A 37 24.56 -64.44 3.17
N GLY A 38 23.39 -64.00 3.65
CA GLY A 38 23.14 -63.63 5.06
C GLY A 38 23.42 -62.17 5.42
N ARG A 39 23.87 -61.33 4.48
CA ARG A 39 24.00 -59.87 4.66
C ARG A 39 22.63 -59.21 4.77
N VAL A 40 22.57 -58.09 5.50
CA VAL A 40 21.36 -57.27 5.63
C VAL A 40 20.95 -56.72 4.27
N VAL A 41 19.73 -57.08 3.86
CA VAL A 41 19.07 -56.63 2.62
C VAL A 41 18.42 -55.28 2.88
N VAL A 42 18.68 -54.28 2.03
CA VAL A 42 18.09 -52.95 2.16
C VAL A 42 17.18 -52.68 0.96
N PRO A 43 15.87 -52.45 1.16
CA PRO A 43 14.95 -52.14 0.07
C PRO A 43 15.21 -50.73 -0.49
N LEU A 44 15.15 -50.61 -1.82
CA LEU A 44 15.33 -49.36 -2.57
C LEU A 44 14.03 -48.83 -3.18
N GLY A 45 12.96 -49.64 -3.12
CA GLY A 45 11.61 -49.28 -3.57
C GLY A 45 10.81 -48.47 -2.53
N PRO A 46 9.63 -47.97 -2.91
CA PRO A 46 8.75 -47.20 -2.03
C PRO A 46 8.15 -48.02 -0.88
N THR A 47 8.24 -49.36 -0.93
CA THR A 47 7.77 -50.24 0.14
C THR A 47 8.87 -51.21 0.57
N PRO A 48 8.83 -51.75 1.81
CA PRO A 48 9.88 -52.63 2.33
C PRO A 48 9.94 -54.00 1.66
N THR A 49 8.84 -54.42 1.02
CA THR A 49 8.62 -55.78 0.52
C THR A 49 8.59 -55.88 -1.00
N THR A 50 8.57 -54.76 -1.72
CA THR A 50 8.55 -54.76 -3.19
C THR A 50 9.61 -53.80 -3.75
N GLY A 51 10.37 -54.27 -4.74
CA GLY A 51 11.34 -53.48 -5.47
C GLY A 51 12.73 -54.13 -5.54
N LEU A 52 13.74 -53.32 -5.88
CA LEU A 52 15.14 -53.73 -5.93
C LEU A 52 15.79 -53.58 -4.55
N PHE A 53 16.84 -54.37 -4.31
CA PHE A 53 17.52 -54.44 -3.03
C PHE A 53 19.02 -54.21 -3.16
N GLY A 54 19.58 -53.40 -2.27
CA GLY A 54 21.02 -53.11 -2.20
C GLY A 54 21.66 -53.70 -0.94
N CYS A 55 22.95 -54.01 -1.02
CA CYS A 55 23.74 -54.35 0.15
C CYS A 55 24.26 -53.08 0.85
N ARG A 56 24.48 -53.17 2.16
CA ARG A 56 24.93 -52.03 2.99
C ARG A 56 26.22 -51.38 2.48
N GLU A 57 27.16 -52.16 1.96
CA GLU A 57 28.46 -51.69 1.47
C GLU A 57 28.32 -50.81 0.22
N CYS A 58 27.53 -51.26 -0.76
CA CYS A 58 27.26 -50.50 -1.98
C CYS A 58 26.50 -49.20 -1.66
N LEU A 59 25.48 -49.28 -0.81
CA LEU A 59 24.70 -48.11 -0.41
C LEU A 59 25.54 -47.12 0.40
N THR A 60 26.43 -47.58 1.27
CA THR A 60 27.35 -46.69 2.01
C THR A 60 28.29 -45.95 1.05
N ARG A 61 28.80 -46.63 0.01
CA ARG A 61 29.63 -45.98 -1.03
C ARG A 61 28.84 -44.93 -1.82
N LEU A 62 27.62 -45.25 -2.25
CA LEU A 62 26.78 -44.32 -3.00
C LEU A 62 26.33 -43.13 -2.16
N VAL A 63 25.96 -43.34 -0.90
CA VAL A 63 25.62 -42.24 0.03
C VAL A 63 26.83 -41.34 0.28
N LYS A 64 28.04 -41.90 0.44
CA LYS A 64 29.28 -41.09 0.53
C LYS A 64 29.53 -40.27 -0.74
N ARG A 65 29.30 -40.85 -1.93
CA ARG A 65 29.43 -40.15 -3.20
C ARG A 65 28.40 -39.03 -3.34
N ALA A 66 27.13 -39.31 -3.05
CA ALA A 66 26.05 -38.34 -3.08
C ALA A 66 26.31 -37.16 -2.12
N ARG A 67 26.84 -37.46 -0.92
CA ARG A 67 27.26 -36.43 0.03
C ARG A 67 28.34 -35.53 -0.55
N ARG A 68 29.39 -36.10 -1.16
CA ARG A 68 30.47 -35.30 -1.78
C ARG A 68 29.97 -34.41 -2.91
N LEU A 69 29.08 -34.94 -3.77
CA LEU A 69 28.48 -34.17 -4.87
C LEU A 69 27.64 -33.01 -4.35
N ARG A 70 26.75 -33.27 -3.39
CA ARG A 70 25.97 -32.21 -2.74
C ARG A 70 26.85 -31.18 -2.07
N ASP A 71 27.87 -31.62 -1.33
CA ASP A 71 28.77 -30.72 -0.63
C ASP A 71 29.61 -29.88 -1.63
N SER A 72 29.95 -30.39 -2.84
CA SER A 72 30.59 -29.59 -3.89
C SER A 72 29.62 -28.62 -4.58
N GLU A 73 28.40 -29.06 -4.88
CA GLU A 73 27.34 -28.21 -5.46
C GLU A 73 27.04 -27.02 -4.53
N LEU A 74 26.95 -27.27 -3.21
CA LEU A 74 26.73 -26.21 -2.22
C LEU A 74 27.89 -25.21 -2.15
N VAL A 75 29.14 -25.67 -2.36
CA VAL A 75 30.30 -24.77 -2.39
C VAL A 75 30.29 -23.93 -3.66
N GLU A 76 30.02 -24.51 -4.82
CA GLU A 76 29.90 -23.77 -6.09
C GLU A 76 28.76 -22.75 -6.04
N GLU A 77 27.62 -23.11 -5.45
CA GLU A 77 26.48 -22.22 -5.24
C GLU A 77 26.82 -21.08 -4.27
N ALA A 78 27.53 -21.37 -3.18
CA ALA A 78 28.00 -20.35 -2.24
C ALA A 78 29.02 -19.39 -2.88
N ASP A 79 29.94 -19.90 -3.70
CA ASP A 79 30.92 -19.08 -4.41
C ASP A 79 30.24 -18.18 -5.45
N LEU A 80 29.24 -18.70 -6.17
CA LEU A 80 28.42 -17.91 -7.10
C LEU A 80 27.64 -16.83 -6.35
N ALA A 81 27.01 -17.16 -5.23
CA ALA A 81 26.27 -16.20 -4.41
C ALA A 81 27.18 -15.10 -3.85
N HIS A 82 28.39 -15.44 -3.40
CA HIS A 82 29.39 -14.46 -2.97
C HIS A 82 29.83 -13.54 -4.11
N ALA A 83 30.09 -14.08 -5.30
CA ALA A 83 30.47 -13.27 -6.46
C ALA A 83 29.35 -12.32 -6.90
N GLN A 84 28.09 -12.79 -6.90
CA GLN A 84 26.92 -11.97 -7.21
C GLN A 84 26.70 -10.87 -6.16
N SER A 85 26.84 -11.19 -4.88
CA SER A 85 26.73 -10.22 -3.77
C SER A 85 27.82 -9.14 -3.83
N ALA A 86 29.06 -9.51 -4.14
CA ALA A 86 30.16 -8.58 -4.32
C ALA A 86 29.93 -7.64 -5.53
N ALA A 87 29.48 -8.19 -6.66
CA ALA A 87 29.14 -7.40 -7.85
C ALA A 87 28.00 -6.42 -7.57
N TRP A 88 26.96 -6.87 -6.86
CA TRP A 88 25.85 -6.04 -6.43
C TRP A 88 26.28 -4.88 -5.53
N THR A 89 27.12 -5.15 -4.52
CA THR A 89 27.63 -4.13 -3.59
C THR A 89 28.30 -2.96 -4.34
N ALA A 90 29.08 -3.25 -5.38
CA ALA A 90 29.75 -2.22 -6.18
C ALA A 90 28.79 -1.40 -7.07
N ILE A 91 27.68 -2.00 -7.52
CA ILE A 91 26.61 -1.30 -8.26
C ILE A 91 25.82 -0.42 -7.29
N ARG A 92 25.43 -0.98 -6.14
CA ARG A 92 24.72 -0.29 -5.06
C ARG A 92 25.43 0.97 -4.60
N LEU A 93 26.73 0.86 -4.27
CA LEU A 93 27.51 2.01 -3.80
C LEU A 93 27.61 3.13 -4.85
N ARG A 94 27.73 2.78 -6.13
CA ARG A 94 27.70 3.78 -7.22
C ARG A 94 26.35 4.47 -7.31
N HIS A 95 25.27 3.71 -7.21
CA HIS A 95 23.93 4.26 -7.32
C HIS A 95 23.59 5.19 -6.14
N LEU A 96 23.94 4.81 -4.89
CA LEU A 96 23.86 5.69 -3.72
C LEU A 96 24.63 6.99 -3.92
N ALA A 97 25.85 6.92 -4.45
CA ALA A 97 26.64 8.11 -4.75
C ALA A 97 25.98 8.99 -5.81
N SER A 98 25.38 8.42 -6.86
CA SER A 98 24.62 9.18 -7.86
C SER A 98 23.42 9.89 -7.25
N LEU A 99 22.62 9.20 -6.42
CA LEU A 99 21.49 9.80 -5.71
C LEU A 99 21.92 11.00 -4.87
N GLU A 100 22.99 10.85 -4.08
CA GLU A 100 23.53 11.93 -3.26
C GLU A 100 24.06 13.11 -4.10
N HIS A 101 24.71 12.85 -5.25
CA HIS A 101 25.17 13.93 -6.13
C HIS A 101 24.01 14.75 -6.70
N VAL A 102 22.94 14.09 -7.16
CA VAL A 102 21.76 14.82 -7.67
C VAL A 102 21.04 15.55 -6.55
N ARG A 103 20.96 14.95 -5.34
CA ARG A 103 20.39 15.60 -4.16
C ARG A 103 21.11 16.91 -3.84
N ARG A 104 22.45 16.89 -3.81
CA ARG A 104 23.27 18.09 -3.59
C ARG A 104 23.14 19.11 -4.73
N ALA A 105 22.92 18.66 -5.95
CA ALA A 105 22.64 19.56 -7.07
C ALA A 105 21.27 20.24 -6.90
N ALA A 106 20.25 19.52 -6.44
CA ALA A 106 18.94 20.09 -6.12
C ALA A 106 19.05 21.15 -5.02
N GLU A 107 19.73 20.82 -3.91
CA GLU A 107 20.00 21.76 -2.81
C GLU A 107 20.72 23.03 -3.30
N ALA A 108 21.72 22.88 -4.19
CA ALA A 108 22.42 24.02 -4.79
C ALA A 108 21.53 24.87 -5.70
N VAL A 109 20.66 24.24 -6.51
CA VAL A 109 19.70 24.95 -7.37
C VAL A 109 18.68 25.71 -6.53
N THR A 110 18.20 25.14 -5.42
CA THR A 110 17.35 25.84 -4.45
C THR A 110 18.04 27.09 -3.93
N GLY A 111 19.29 26.98 -3.46
CA GLY A 111 20.05 28.13 -2.97
C GLY A 111 20.30 29.20 -4.05
N LEU A 112 20.52 28.80 -5.30
CA LEU A 112 20.65 29.75 -6.43
C LEU A 112 19.33 30.44 -6.77
N ALA A 113 18.18 29.79 -6.56
CA ALA A 113 16.87 30.38 -6.80
C ALA A 113 16.48 31.43 -5.75
N GLU A 114 17.06 31.33 -4.54
CA GLU A 114 16.94 32.33 -3.48
C GLU A 114 17.90 33.52 -3.67
N ASP A 115 18.94 33.35 -4.49
CA ASP A 115 19.89 34.41 -4.84
C ASP A 115 19.34 35.26 -5.99
N ASP A 116 19.46 36.58 -5.85
CA ASP A 116 19.02 37.54 -6.87
C ASP A 116 20.04 37.73 -7.99
N ASP A 117 21.28 37.27 -7.78
CA ASP A 117 22.40 37.43 -8.73
C ASP A 117 22.30 36.49 -9.94
N VAL A 118 21.38 35.52 -9.92
CA VAL A 118 21.17 34.57 -11.02
C VAL A 118 19.98 34.99 -11.88
N GLU A 119 20.22 35.05 -13.19
CA GLU A 119 19.19 35.38 -14.18
C GLU A 119 18.07 34.32 -14.19
N PRO A 120 16.78 34.71 -14.19
CA PRO A 120 15.65 33.77 -14.16
C PRO A 120 15.68 32.73 -15.29
N LEU A 121 16.10 33.12 -16.50
CA LEU A 121 16.24 32.19 -17.62
C LEU A 121 17.33 31.11 -17.38
N GLU A 122 18.42 31.47 -16.70
CA GLU A 122 19.49 30.54 -16.35
C GLU A 122 18.99 29.53 -15.30
N LEU A 123 18.21 29.98 -14.30
CA LEU A 123 17.55 29.10 -13.32
C LEU A 123 16.59 28.11 -13.97
N ALA A 124 15.82 28.53 -14.99
CA ALA A 124 14.95 27.61 -15.73
C ALA A 124 15.74 26.50 -16.42
N TRP A 125 16.89 26.82 -17.03
CA TRP A 125 17.77 25.81 -17.65
C TRP A 125 18.44 24.90 -16.63
N LEU A 126 18.79 25.42 -15.46
CA LEU A 126 19.32 24.63 -14.35
C LEU A 126 18.29 23.61 -13.85
N LEU A 127 17.02 24.02 -13.69
CA LEU A 127 15.94 23.11 -13.31
C LEU A 127 15.73 22.02 -14.36
N VAL A 128 15.70 22.35 -15.66
CA VAL A 128 15.59 21.35 -16.73
C VAL A 128 16.75 20.34 -16.68
N SER A 129 17.96 20.81 -16.44
CA SER A 129 19.15 19.96 -16.33
C SER A 129 19.08 19.06 -15.09
N LEU A 130 18.57 19.58 -13.98
CA LEU A 130 18.36 18.85 -12.73
C LEU A 130 17.27 17.77 -12.88
N GLU A 131 16.13 18.08 -13.50
CA GLU A 131 15.06 17.11 -13.79
C GLU A 131 15.55 15.96 -14.67
N SER A 132 16.37 16.28 -15.67
CA SER A 132 17.03 15.28 -16.50
C SER A 132 17.93 14.37 -15.65
N ALA A 133 18.81 14.95 -14.82
CA ALA A 133 19.69 14.18 -13.95
C ALA A 133 18.92 13.29 -12.94
N HIS A 134 17.80 13.80 -12.41
CA HIS A 134 16.89 13.08 -11.53
C HIS A 134 16.26 11.87 -12.23
N SER A 135 15.65 12.06 -13.42
CA SER A 135 15.04 10.97 -14.20
C SER A 135 16.05 9.87 -14.52
N TRP A 136 17.23 10.27 -15.02
CA TRP A 136 18.32 9.34 -15.36
C TRP A 136 18.80 8.55 -14.14
N THR A 137 18.84 9.17 -12.96
CA THR A 137 19.31 8.50 -11.75
C THR A 137 18.29 7.47 -11.26
N ILE A 138 16.99 7.80 -11.29
CA ILE A 138 15.91 6.88 -10.91
C ILE A 138 15.81 5.69 -11.88
N GLU A 139 15.87 5.94 -13.18
CA GLU A 139 15.76 4.89 -14.21
C GLU A 139 16.92 3.88 -14.17
N GLN A 140 18.10 4.30 -13.70
CA GLN A 140 19.26 3.43 -13.54
C GLN A 140 19.25 2.57 -12.27
N ALA A 141 18.19 2.64 -11.46
CA ALA A 141 18.03 1.82 -10.28
C ALA A 141 18.05 0.32 -10.66
N SER A 142 19.20 -0.32 -10.43
CA SER A 142 19.35 -1.76 -10.63
C SER A 142 18.70 -2.50 -9.45
N ARG A 143 18.06 -3.65 -9.69
CA ARG A 143 17.46 -4.47 -8.62
C ARG A 143 18.50 -5.45 -8.04
N PRO A 144 18.49 -5.69 -6.71
CA PRO A 144 19.34 -6.70 -6.08
C PRO A 144 19.06 -8.11 -6.62
N PRO A 145 20.09 -8.96 -6.79
CA PRO A 145 19.89 -10.36 -7.15
C PRO A 145 19.27 -11.12 -5.97
N GLY A 146 18.04 -11.61 -6.17
CA GLY A 146 17.40 -12.60 -5.29
C GLY A 146 16.72 -12.07 -4.03
N SER A 147 16.37 -10.78 -3.93
CA SER A 147 15.58 -10.29 -2.79
C SER A 147 14.20 -9.77 -3.19
N GLU A 148 13.19 -10.33 -2.52
CA GLU A 148 11.84 -9.77 -2.29
C GLU A 148 11.89 -8.61 -1.28
N SER A 149 13.03 -8.38 -0.62
CA SER A 149 13.27 -7.25 0.29
C SER A 149 13.94 -6.08 -0.44
N ALA A 150 13.28 -4.93 -0.46
CA ALA A 150 13.85 -3.67 -0.92
C ALA A 150 15.03 -3.24 -0.03
N ASP A 151 16.09 -2.68 -0.62
CA ASP A 151 17.24 -2.14 0.09
C ASP A 151 16.83 -0.81 0.77
N GLU A 152 16.73 -0.82 2.09
CA GLU A 152 16.23 0.29 2.90
C GLU A 152 17.08 1.57 2.72
N GLU A 153 18.40 1.43 2.55
CA GLU A 153 19.29 2.57 2.36
C GLU A 153 19.07 3.23 0.98
N LEU A 154 18.82 2.43 -0.07
CA LEU A 154 18.48 2.96 -1.39
C LEU A 154 17.12 3.67 -1.37
N ARG A 155 16.12 3.12 -0.65
CA ARG A 155 14.81 3.76 -0.49
C ARG A 155 14.91 5.10 0.22
N GLU A 156 15.61 5.14 1.34
CA GLU A 156 15.82 6.38 2.12
C GLU A 156 16.55 7.44 1.28
N ALA A 157 17.59 7.06 0.54
CA ALA A 157 18.30 7.97 -0.34
C ALA A 157 17.41 8.52 -1.47
N GLY A 158 16.58 7.67 -2.08
CA GLY A 158 15.61 8.09 -3.10
C GLY A 158 14.53 9.02 -2.54
N PHE A 159 14.05 8.75 -1.32
CA PHE A 159 13.08 9.62 -0.63
C PHE A 159 13.67 11.01 -0.36
N ARG A 160 14.89 11.09 0.17
CA ARG A 160 15.59 12.38 0.41
C ARG A 160 15.79 13.17 -0.87
N LEU A 161 16.23 12.51 -1.96
CA LEU A 161 16.34 13.15 -3.26
C LEU A 161 15.00 13.73 -3.72
N SER A 162 13.90 12.98 -3.53
CA SER A 162 12.56 13.44 -3.92
C SER A 162 12.13 14.69 -3.15
N LEU A 163 12.42 14.77 -1.85
CA LEU A 163 12.16 15.96 -1.03
C LEU A 163 12.94 17.17 -1.54
N GLU A 164 14.24 17.02 -1.81
CA GLU A 164 15.07 18.12 -2.31
C GLU A 164 14.66 18.59 -3.70
N MET A 165 14.18 17.68 -4.56
CA MET A 165 13.61 18.04 -5.85
C MET A 165 12.33 18.87 -5.72
N ILE A 166 11.49 18.60 -4.72
CA ILE A 166 10.29 19.42 -4.46
C ILE A 166 10.73 20.83 -4.06
N SER A 167 11.66 20.96 -3.11
CA SER A 167 12.20 22.26 -2.68
C SER A 167 12.79 23.05 -3.85
N ALA A 168 13.58 22.41 -4.71
CA ALA A 168 14.17 23.05 -5.89
C ALA A 168 13.10 23.52 -6.90
N ARG A 169 12.07 22.70 -7.14
CA ARG A 169 10.94 23.08 -8.02
C ARG A 169 10.19 24.27 -7.50
N GLU A 170 9.86 24.29 -6.21
CA GLU A 170 9.12 25.40 -5.59
C GLU A 170 9.91 26.71 -5.63
N ALA A 171 11.20 26.67 -5.25
CA ALA A 171 12.04 27.86 -5.24
C ALA A 171 12.20 28.45 -6.64
N VAL A 172 12.49 27.61 -7.65
CA VAL A 172 12.61 28.06 -9.05
C VAL A 172 11.27 28.55 -9.59
N ALA A 173 10.17 27.84 -9.33
CA ALA A 173 8.83 28.25 -9.78
C ALA A 173 8.46 29.62 -9.21
N ARG A 174 8.68 29.85 -7.91
CA ARG A 174 8.44 31.15 -7.26
C ARG A 174 9.23 32.27 -7.94
N ARG A 175 10.53 32.03 -8.19
CA ARG A 175 11.41 33.00 -8.85
C ARG A 175 10.97 33.32 -10.28
N LEU A 176 10.57 32.30 -11.06
CA LEU A 176 10.12 32.47 -12.43
C LEU A 176 8.76 33.16 -12.54
N VAL A 177 7.80 32.79 -11.71
CA VAL A 177 6.48 33.45 -11.63
C VAL A 177 6.68 34.93 -11.31
N TYR A 178 7.56 35.24 -10.35
CA TYR A 178 7.86 36.61 -9.99
C TYR A 178 8.46 37.42 -11.14
N HIS A 179 9.45 36.85 -11.85
CA HIS A 179 10.03 37.49 -13.02
C HIS A 179 8.97 37.78 -14.09
N LEU A 180 8.09 36.82 -14.39
CA LEU A 180 7.02 36.99 -15.37
C LEU A 180 6.01 38.08 -14.98
N ILE A 181 5.64 38.16 -13.69
CA ILE A 181 4.74 39.21 -13.19
C ILE A 181 5.38 40.60 -13.37
N ASN A 182 6.66 40.75 -13.05
CA ASN A 182 7.37 42.02 -13.20
C ASN A 182 7.56 42.43 -14.66
N GLU A 183 7.89 41.50 -15.55
CA GLU A 183 8.00 41.76 -17.00
C GLU A 183 6.63 42.11 -17.62
N ALA A 184 5.55 41.56 -17.08
CA ALA A 184 4.18 41.83 -17.53
C ALA A 184 3.57 43.12 -16.94
N ALA A 185 4.19 43.72 -15.92
CA ALA A 185 3.71 44.94 -15.30
C ALA A 185 3.86 46.14 -16.25
N LEU A 186 2.79 46.93 -16.40
CA LEU A 186 2.81 48.14 -17.25
C LEU A 186 3.85 49.15 -16.72
N PRO A 187 4.64 49.81 -17.60
CA PRO A 187 5.72 50.72 -17.18
C PRO A 187 5.27 51.97 -16.42
N GLU A 188 3.97 52.25 -16.34
CA GLU A 188 3.36 53.21 -15.43
C GLU A 188 2.12 52.56 -14.82
N PRO A 189 2.18 52.02 -13.59
CA PRO A 189 0.96 51.65 -12.90
C PRO A 189 0.23 52.95 -12.56
N GLU A 190 -0.99 53.14 -13.07
CA GLU A 190 -1.93 54.02 -12.39
C GLU A 190 -2.01 53.52 -10.96
N VAL A 191 -1.40 54.33 -10.09
CA VAL A 191 -1.15 54.12 -8.68
C VAL A 191 -2.26 53.30 -8.06
N CYS A 192 -1.95 52.09 -7.59
CA CYS A 192 -2.79 51.44 -6.60
C CYS A 192 -2.85 52.41 -5.42
N ALA A 193 -3.99 53.09 -5.25
CA ALA A 193 -4.10 54.30 -4.44
C ALA A 193 -3.89 54.07 -2.93
N GLU A 194 -3.51 52.87 -2.50
CA GLU A 194 -3.33 52.53 -1.10
C GLU A 194 -1.89 52.22 -0.67
N MET A 195 -0.87 52.25 -1.54
CA MET A 195 0.53 52.17 -1.07
C MET A 195 1.49 53.08 -1.85
N GLU A 196 1.82 54.23 -1.25
CA GLU A 196 3.04 54.97 -1.55
C GLU A 196 4.25 54.09 -1.20
N CYS A 197 4.85 53.43 -2.20
CA CYS A 197 6.14 52.78 -2.00
C CYS A 197 7.19 53.85 -1.63
N PRO A 198 7.96 53.68 -0.55
CA PRO A 198 9.04 54.61 -0.21
C PRO A 198 10.11 54.65 -1.32
N GLU A 199 10.84 55.77 -1.43
CA GLU A 199 11.86 56.02 -2.48
C GLU A 199 13.00 54.98 -2.55
N SER A 200 13.10 54.08 -1.56
CA SER A 200 14.05 52.97 -1.50
C SER A 200 13.42 51.59 -1.76
N CYS A 201 12.20 51.53 -2.31
CA CYS A 201 11.57 50.27 -2.70
C CYS A 201 12.35 49.64 -3.87
N SER A 202 12.93 48.46 -3.67
CA SER A 202 13.65 47.71 -4.71
C SER A 202 12.72 47.03 -5.71
N GLY A 203 11.40 47.25 -5.61
CA GLY A 203 10.40 46.55 -6.42
C GLY A 203 10.38 45.05 -6.14
N ARG A 204 10.81 44.59 -4.96
CA ARG A 204 10.61 43.22 -4.47
C ARG A 204 9.25 43.17 -3.74
N HIS A 205 8.21 42.68 -4.40
CA HIS A 205 6.92 42.38 -3.80
C HIS A 205 6.79 40.86 -3.67
N ASP A 206 6.71 40.32 -2.45
CA ASP A 206 6.40 38.90 -2.31
C ASP A 206 4.99 38.61 -2.86
N SER A 207 4.75 37.35 -3.24
CA SER A 207 3.42 36.83 -3.61
C SER A 207 2.37 37.07 -2.52
N GLU A 208 2.80 37.27 -1.27
CA GLU A 208 1.97 37.67 -0.13
C GLU A 208 1.30 39.05 -0.30
N HIS A 209 1.75 39.88 -1.25
CA HIS A 209 1.16 41.18 -1.55
C HIS A 209 0.22 41.18 -2.75
N ILE A 210 0.07 40.04 -3.45
CA ILE A 210 -0.86 39.87 -4.56
C ILE A 210 -2.15 39.25 -4.00
N ASP A 211 -3.02 40.10 -3.46
CA ASP A 211 -4.37 39.69 -3.06
C ASP A 211 -5.32 39.78 -4.26
N CYS A 212 -5.36 38.72 -5.07
CA CYS A 212 -6.33 38.60 -6.15
C CYS A 212 -7.72 38.16 -5.65
N GLY A 213 -7.93 37.97 -4.34
CA GLY A 213 -9.15 37.41 -3.78
C GLY A 213 -9.35 35.92 -4.15
N PRO A 214 -10.16 35.18 -3.37
CA PRO A 214 -10.36 33.74 -3.57
C PRO A 214 -11.03 33.38 -4.92
N ASP A 215 -11.70 34.35 -5.56
CA ASP A 215 -12.56 34.11 -6.73
C ASP A 215 -11.90 34.39 -8.08
N ALA A 216 -10.77 35.13 -8.10
CA ALA A 216 -10.13 35.54 -9.35
C ALA A 216 -9.68 34.36 -10.22
N VAL A 217 -9.28 33.24 -9.60
CA VAL A 217 -8.90 32.03 -10.33
C VAL A 217 -10.07 31.47 -11.14
N PHE A 218 -11.29 31.49 -10.60
CA PHE A 218 -12.48 30.99 -11.29
C PHE A 218 -12.90 31.91 -12.44
N GLU A 219 -12.76 33.22 -12.25
CA GLU A 219 -13.02 34.21 -13.30
C GLU A 219 -12.02 34.13 -14.45
N ASP A 220 -10.74 33.95 -14.13
CA ASP A 220 -9.68 33.77 -15.11
C ASP A 220 -9.89 32.46 -15.90
N LEU A 221 -10.15 31.34 -15.22
CA LEU A 221 -10.43 30.06 -15.86
C LEU A 221 -11.67 30.12 -16.77
N ALA A 222 -12.75 30.77 -16.32
CA ALA A 222 -13.95 30.97 -17.12
C ALA A 222 -13.67 31.79 -18.39
N ARG A 223 -12.80 32.82 -18.33
CA ARG A 223 -12.36 33.57 -19.53
C ARG A 223 -11.61 32.69 -20.54
N HIS A 224 -11.02 31.59 -20.09
CA HIS A 224 -10.36 30.59 -20.93
C HIS A 224 -11.27 29.40 -21.32
N GLY A 225 -12.57 29.49 -21.03
CA GLY A 225 -13.56 28.45 -21.38
C GLY A 225 -13.52 27.23 -20.47
N ILE A 226 -12.90 27.34 -19.30
CA ILE A 226 -12.84 26.29 -18.28
C ILE A 226 -13.80 26.70 -17.16
N GLU A 227 -14.99 26.13 -17.15
CA GLU A 227 -15.96 26.32 -16.08
C GLU A 227 -15.71 25.29 -14.98
N LEU A 228 -15.36 25.77 -13.79
CA LEU A 228 -15.30 24.97 -12.56
C LEU A 228 -16.47 25.39 -11.66
N GLU A 229 -17.10 24.42 -11.01
CA GLU A 229 -18.17 24.69 -10.04
C GLU A 229 -17.62 25.56 -8.89
N ARG A 230 -18.28 26.69 -8.62
CA ARG A 230 -17.91 27.61 -7.55
C ARG A 230 -18.42 27.06 -6.20
N PRO A 231 -17.64 27.17 -5.12
CA PRO A 231 -18.07 26.73 -3.78
C PRO A 231 -19.35 27.42 -3.27
N ASP A 232 -19.69 28.61 -3.78
CA ASP A 232 -20.85 29.40 -3.36
C ASP A 232 -22.22 28.81 -3.77
N ASP A 233 -22.25 27.84 -4.69
CA ASP A 233 -23.47 27.11 -5.06
C ASP A 233 -23.79 25.96 -4.08
N LEU A 234 -22.91 25.73 -3.09
CA LEU A 234 -23.15 24.81 -1.98
C LEU A 234 -23.47 25.61 -0.70
N PRO A 235 -24.38 25.13 0.16
CA PRO A 235 -24.57 25.73 1.48
C PRO A 235 -23.21 25.75 2.21
N PRO A 236 -22.84 26.88 2.87
CA PRO A 236 -21.49 27.08 3.37
C PRO A 236 -21.13 25.93 4.32
N PRO A 237 -20.02 25.22 4.08
CA PRO A 237 -19.55 24.24 5.03
C PRO A 237 -19.26 24.95 6.36
N PRO A 238 -19.44 24.27 7.51
CA PRO A 238 -19.00 24.83 8.78
C PRO A 238 -17.55 25.29 8.63
N ARG A 239 -17.23 26.51 9.09
CA ARG A 239 -15.87 27.06 9.00
C ARG A 239 -14.90 26.07 9.64
N ARG A 240 -14.03 25.47 8.82
CA ARG A 240 -12.89 24.70 9.29
C ARG A 240 -11.99 25.64 10.10
N PRO A 241 -11.50 25.27 11.29
CA PRO A 241 -10.37 25.96 11.88
C PRO A 241 -9.18 25.84 10.91
N PRO A 242 -8.28 26.84 10.87
CA PRO A 242 -7.06 26.76 10.09
C PRO A 242 -6.30 25.51 10.56
N VAL A 243 -6.17 24.52 9.67
CA VAL A 243 -5.23 23.43 9.85
C VAL A 243 -3.94 23.95 9.24
N GLU A 244 -3.02 24.39 10.09
CA GLU A 244 -1.63 24.58 9.67
C GLU A 244 -1.12 23.23 9.15
N GLU A 245 -0.83 23.17 7.85
CA GLU A 245 -0.17 22.05 7.21
C GLU A 245 1.29 22.02 7.66
N GLU A 246 1.53 21.58 8.89
CA GLU A 246 2.87 21.18 9.29
C GLU A 246 3.21 19.83 8.63
N PRO A 247 4.41 19.69 8.05
CA PRO A 247 4.86 18.43 7.51
C PRO A 247 4.86 17.40 8.64
N LEU A 248 4.31 16.20 8.36
CA LEU A 248 4.34 15.03 9.26
C LEU A 248 5.77 14.49 9.40
N THR A 249 6.67 15.29 9.98
CA THR A 249 8.03 14.91 10.34
C THR A 249 8.10 14.67 11.83
N GLY A 250 8.03 13.40 12.25
CA GLY A 250 8.22 12.98 13.65
C GLY A 250 6.94 13.04 14.49
N PHE A 251 6.80 12.08 15.41
CA PHE A 251 5.72 12.06 16.41
C PHE A 251 6.06 12.98 17.61
N ASP A 252 6.57 14.18 17.34
CA ASP A 252 6.91 15.17 18.36
C ASP A 252 5.67 16.03 18.66
N GLY A 253 4.76 15.50 19.48
CA GLY A 253 3.59 16.24 19.97
C GLY A 253 3.14 15.69 21.31
N ASP A 254 2.77 16.58 22.24
CA ASP A 254 2.20 16.19 23.53
C ASP A 254 0.89 15.42 23.29
N PRO A 255 0.72 14.18 23.82
CA PRO A 255 -0.49 13.39 23.61
C PRO A 255 -1.78 14.14 23.98
N ASP A 256 -1.75 14.97 25.02
CA ASP A 256 -2.93 15.73 25.45
C ASP A 256 -3.32 16.83 24.44
N GLU A 257 -2.33 17.47 23.82
CA GLU A 257 -2.55 18.44 22.74
C GLU A 257 -3.10 17.77 21.48
N LEU A 258 -2.57 16.59 21.14
CA LEU A 258 -3.07 15.79 20.01
C LEU A 258 -4.50 15.31 20.23
N VAL A 259 -4.86 14.86 21.45
CA VAL A 259 -6.25 14.53 21.80
C VAL A 259 -7.15 15.74 21.59
N HIS A 260 -6.73 16.94 22.02
CA HIS A 260 -7.52 18.15 21.82
C HIS A 260 -7.69 18.49 20.33
N LYS A 261 -6.60 18.53 19.56
CA LYS A 261 -6.60 18.83 18.12
C LYS A 261 -7.45 17.84 17.33
N TYR A 262 -7.23 16.54 17.54
CA TYR A 262 -7.99 15.50 16.85
C TYR A 262 -9.46 15.50 17.29
N GLY A 263 -9.73 15.79 18.56
CA GLY A 263 -11.09 15.88 19.10
C GLY A 263 -11.92 16.96 18.39
N GLN A 264 -11.33 18.13 18.12
CA GLN A 264 -11.99 19.19 17.36
C GLN A 264 -12.33 18.76 15.93
N VAL A 265 -11.39 18.10 15.24
CA VAL A 265 -11.59 17.60 13.86
C VAL A 265 -12.68 16.52 13.83
N LEU A 266 -12.66 15.57 14.76
CA LEU A 266 -13.67 14.51 14.84
C LEU A 266 -15.05 15.08 15.15
N ALA A 267 -15.15 16.03 16.09
CA ALA A 267 -16.40 16.70 16.42
C ALA A 267 -16.97 17.48 15.23
N TYR A 268 -16.11 18.11 14.41
CA TYR A 268 -16.52 18.75 13.16
C TYR A 268 -17.23 17.79 12.21
N PHE A 269 -16.78 16.54 12.13
CA PHE A 269 -17.43 15.48 11.33
C PHE A 269 -18.58 14.77 12.08
N GLY A 270 -19.02 15.29 13.23
CA GLY A 270 -20.11 14.72 14.02
C GLY A 270 -19.73 13.42 14.75
N LEU A 271 -18.44 13.11 14.90
CA LEU A 271 -17.96 11.97 15.65
C LEU A 271 -17.78 12.34 17.13
N ASP A 272 -18.52 11.66 18.00
CA ASP A 272 -18.31 11.75 19.44
C ASP A 272 -17.06 10.96 19.84
N HIS A 273 -15.91 11.65 19.87
CA HIS A 273 -14.61 11.07 20.23
C HIS A 273 -14.50 10.72 21.72
N GLU A 274 -15.37 11.24 22.58
CA GLU A 274 -15.44 10.89 24.00
C GLU A 274 -16.13 9.54 24.20
N ASN A 275 -17.05 9.18 23.31
CA ASN A 275 -17.61 7.84 23.26
C ASN A 275 -16.60 6.83 22.67
N THR A 276 -16.07 5.96 23.55
CA THR A 276 -15.06 4.96 23.17
C THR A 276 -15.56 3.99 22.10
N GLU A 277 -16.84 3.58 22.13
CA GLU A 277 -17.39 2.66 21.13
C GLU A 277 -17.43 3.31 19.75
N VAL A 278 -17.94 4.55 19.66
CA VAL A 278 -17.98 5.33 18.41
C VAL A 278 -16.57 5.58 17.88
N LEU A 279 -15.63 5.92 18.75
CA LEU A 279 -14.23 6.14 18.37
C LEU A 279 -13.57 4.88 17.83
N VAL A 280 -13.79 3.73 18.48
CA VAL A 280 -13.26 2.43 18.03
C VAL A 280 -13.88 2.04 16.69
N ASP A 281 -15.19 2.22 16.53
CA ASP A 281 -15.89 1.92 15.28
C ASP A 281 -15.35 2.77 14.13
N ALA A 282 -15.23 4.08 14.32
CA ALA A 282 -14.66 4.98 13.32
C ALA A 282 -13.19 4.67 13.04
N ALA A 283 -12.38 4.34 14.05
CA ALA A 283 -10.99 3.95 13.88
C ALA A 283 -10.84 2.64 13.08
N ALA A 284 -11.73 1.67 13.31
CA ALA A 284 -11.76 0.42 12.54
C ALA A 284 -12.08 0.67 11.08
N VAL A 285 -13.08 1.52 10.78
CA VAL A 285 -13.38 1.95 9.41
C VAL A 285 -12.18 2.66 8.79
N GLY A 286 -11.51 3.54 9.54
CA GLY A 286 -10.34 4.29 9.06
C GLY A 286 -9.16 3.39 8.74
N LEU A 287 -8.88 2.40 9.58
CA LEU A 287 -7.83 1.41 9.32
C LEU A 287 -8.11 0.61 8.04
N VAL A 288 -9.36 0.19 7.83
CA VAL A 288 -9.78 -0.50 6.60
C VAL A 288 -9.69 0.42 5.39
N ALA A 289 -10.14 1.67 5.52
CA ALA A 289 -10.09 2.66 4.44
C ALA A 289 -8.66 2.98 4.02
N ASP A 290 -7.72 3.10 4.96
CA ASP A 290 -6.31 3.37 4.66
C ASP A 290 -5.63 2.19 3.96
N VAL A 291 -5.94 0.96 4.37
CA VAL A 291 -5.44 -0.25 3.70
C VAL A 291 -6.02 -0.41 2.29
N TRP A 292 -7.25 0.04 2.07
CA TRP A 292 -7.92 -0.09 0.78
C TRP A 292 -7.60 1.05 -0.18
N ARG A 293 -7.87 2.30 0.21
CA ARG A 293 -7.88 3.44 -0.71
C ARG A 293 -6.53 4.07 -0.97
N ASP A 294 -5.59 3.91 -0.03
CA ASP A 294 -4.21 4.37 -0.24
C ASP A 294 -3.29 3.23 -0.71
N GLY A 295 -3.85 2.03 -0.91
CA GLY A 295 -3.16 0.84 -1.38
C GLY A 295 -3.46 0.53 -2.85
N PRO A 296 -3.00 -0.62 -3.38
CA PRO A 296 -3.18 -0.98 -4.78
C PRO A 296 -4.61 -1.48 -5.14
N LEU A 297 -5.63 -1.15 -4.33
CA LEU A 297 -7.00 -1.62 -4.57
C LEU A 297 -7.52 -1.17 -5.94
N ASP A 298 -7.23 0.06 -6.37
CA ASP A 298 -7.66 0.55 -7.69
C ASP A 298 -7.07 -0.28 -8.84
N ALA A 299 -5.81 -0.71 -8.69
CA ALA A 299 -5.17 -1.60 -9.66
C ALA A 299 -5.78 -3.01 -9.63
N ILE A 300 -6.14 -3.51 -8.45
CA ILE A 300 -6.83 -4.80 -8.25
C ILE A 300 -8.25 -4.75 -8.85
N LEU A 301 -8.96 -3.64 -8.70
CA LEU A 301 -10.30 -3.42 -9.28
C LEU A 301 -10.25 -3.32 -10.81
N ALA A 302 -9.22 -2.67 -11.35
CA ALA A 302 -9.04 -2.52 -12.79
C ALA A 302 -8.62 -3.83 -13.50
N ALA A 303 -8.19 -4.85 -12.75
CA ALA A 303 -7.76 -6.12 -13.32
C ALA A 303 -8.93 -6.89 -13.95
N ALA A 304 -8.67 -7.63 -15.03
CA ALA A 304 -9.70 -8.42 -15.74
C ALA A 304 -10.33 -9.52 -14.88
N THR A 305 -9.61 -10.00 -13.86
CA THR A 305 -10.08 -10.95 -12.85
C THR A 305 -10.26 -10.30 -11.48
N GLY A 306 -10.40 -8.97 -11.45
CA GLY A 306 -10.63 -8.18 -10.25
C GLY A 306 -11.99 -8.47 -9.59
N PRO A 307 -12.16 -8.06 -8.33
CA PRO A 307 -13.40 -8.24 -7.59
C PRO A 307 -14.47 -7.27 -8.09
N SER A 308 -15.73 -7.65 -7.95
CA SER A 308 -16.88 -6.77 -8.15
C SER A 308 -17.07 -5.80 -6.97
N ASP A 309 -17.84 -4.73 -7.19
CA ASP A 309 -18.13 -3.73 -6.13
C ASP A 309 -18.82 -4.38 -4.93
N GLY A 310 -19.69 -5.36 -5.16
CA GLY A 310 -20.33 -6.11 -4.08
C GLY A 310 -19.36 -6.97 -3.26
N GLU A 311 -18.31 -7.51 -3.88
CA GLU A 311 -17.25 -8.25 -3.19
C GLU A 311 -16.38 -7.33 -2.34
N VAL A 312 -16.02 -6.15 -2.87
CA VAL A 312 -15.31 -5.11 -2.11
C VAL A 312 -16.13 -4.64 -0.92
N PHE A 313 -17.43 -4.41 -1.14
CA PHE A 313 -18.36 -4.01 -0.08
C PHE A 313 -18.38 -5.06 1.03
N ALA A 314 -18.65 -6.33 0.69
CA ALA A 314 -18.73 -7.41 1.65
C ALA A 314 -17.41 -7.56 2.42
N GLN A 315 -16.28 -7.52 1.71
CA GLN A 315 -14.96 -7.65 2.32
C GLN A 315 -14.63 -6.48 3.25
N SER A 316 -15.05 -5.26 2.92
CA SER A 316 -14.86 -4.09 3.77
C SER A 316 -15.60 -4.21 5.11
N VAL A 317 -16.81 -4.78 5.10
CA VAL A 317 -17.58 -5.04 6.33
C VAL A 317 -16.92 -6.12 7.19
N ASP A 318 -16.40 -7.18 6.58
CA ASP A 318 -15.71 -8.24 7.32
C ASP A 318 -14.39 -7.75 7.95
N LEU A 319 -13.59 -7.00 7.18
CA LEU A 319 -12.37 -6.38 7.67
C LEU A 319 -12.65 -5.34 8.75
N TYR A 320 -13.75 -4.58 8.66
CA TYR A 320 -14.16 -3.68 9.74
C TYR A 320 -14.35 -4.44 11.06
N ARG A 321 -15.01 -5.60 11.05
CA ARG A 321 -15.21 -6.41 12.27
C ARG A 321 -13.88 -6.92 12.82
N ALA A 322 -12.98 -7.39 11.94
CA ALA A 322 -11.66 -7.83 12.32
C ALA A 322 -10.84 -6.68 12.92
N ALA A 323 -10.82 -5.51 12.28
CA ALA A 323 -10.13 -4.31 12.74
C ALA A 323 -10.67 -3.85 14.10
N ARG A 324 -12.00 -3.81 14.26
CA ARG A 324 -12.64 -3.45 15.52
C ARG A 324 -12.23 -4.39 16.65
N ALA A 325 -12.23 -5.70 16.40
CA ALA A 325 -11.84 -6.70 17.38
C ALA A 325 -10.37 -6.53 17.82
N THR A 326 -9.46 -6.30 16.89
CA THR A 326 -8.03 -6.13 17.20
C THR A 326 -7.72 -4.80 17.86
N LEU A 327 -8.38 -3.70 17.46
CA LEU A 327 -8.24 -2.40 18.10
C LEU A 327 -8.74 -2.43 19.56
N LEU A 328 -9.83 -3.17 19.85
CA LEU A 328 -10.29 -3.39 21.23
C LEU A 328 -9.30 -4.25 22.02
N ALA A 329 -8.81 -5.35 21.44
CA ALA A 329 -7.82 -6.20 22.09
C ALA A 329 -6.52 -5.43 22.41
N ALA A 330 -6.11 -4.54 21.50
CA ALA A 330 -4.91 -3.73 21.65
C ALA A 330 -4.95 -2.74 22.82
N ARG A 331 -6.13 -2.45 23.37
CA ARG A 331 -6.28 -1.60 24.56
C ARG A 331 -5.55 -2.18 25.77
N ASP A 332 -5.70 -3.49 25.98
CA ASP A 332 -5.17 -4.20 27.15
C ASP A 332 -3.98 -5.11 26.78
N GLY A 333 -3.99 -5.68 25.58
CA GLY A 333 -2.94 -6.57 25.05
C GLY A 333 -1.77 -5.85 24.37
N GLY A 334 -1.93 -4.56 24.09
CA GLY A 334 -0.94 -3.77 23.36
C GLY A 334 -1.04 -3.89 21.84
N PRO A 335 -0.25 -3.11 21.10
CA PRO A 335 -0.32 -2.99 19.64
C PRO A 335 -0.02 -4.27 18.86
N GLU A 336 0.61 -5.27 19.50
CA GLU A 336 0.87 -6.59 18.92
C GLU A 336 -0.43 -7.32 18.53
N GLU A 337 -1.56 -6.99 19.16
CA GLU A 337 -2.88 -7.54 18.81
C GLU A 337 -3.33 -7.15 17.39
N LEU A 338 -2.78 -6.07 16.82
CA LEU A 338 -3.07 -5.65 15.44
C LEU A 338 -2.56 -6.66 14.39
N LEU A 339 -1.60 -7.51 14.75
CA LEU A 339 -1.07 -8.56 13.86
C LEU A 339 -2.15 -9.57 13.44
N ALA A 340 -3.20 -9.76 14.26
CA ALA A 340 -4.32 -10.62 13.88
C ALA A 340 -5.14 -10.05 12.72
N PHE A 341 -5.27 -8.72 12.63
CA PHE A 341 -5.90 -8.06 11.49
C PHE A 341 -4.99 -8.15 10.26
N GLN A 342 -3.69 -7.89 10.42
CA GLN A 342 -2.71 -8.05 9.34
C GLN A 342 -2.77 -9.46 8.74
N ALA A 343 -2.84 -10.49 9.57
CA ALA A 343 -2.91 -11.88 9.12
C ALA A 343 -4.16 -12.17 8.27
N ILE A 344 -5.28 -11.50 8.53
CA ILE A 344 -6.51 -11.64 7.75
C ILE A 344 -6.44 -10.78 6.48
N ALA A 345 -6.12 -9.49 6.64
CA ALA A 345 -6.11 -8.53 5.55
C ALA A 345 -5.07 -8.87 4.48
N SER A 346 -3.90 -9.40 4.87
CA SER A 346 -2.79 -9.74 3.95
C SER A 346 -2.87 -11.18 3.38
N ASP A 347 -3.87 -11.99 3.77
CA ASP A 347 -3.98 -13.37 3.29
C ASP A 347 -4.49 -13.42 1.85
N VAL A 348 -3.56 -13.63 0.92
CA VAL A 348 -3.86 -13.68 -0.51
C VAL A 348 -4.71 -14.89 -0.94
N ARG A 349 -4.81 -15.92 -0.08
CA ARG A 349 -5.54 -17.16 -0.34
C ARG A 349 -6.91 -17.17 0.33
N LEU A 350 -7.17 -16.26 1.25
CA LEU A 350 -8.45 -16.16 1.93
C LEU A 350 -9.53 -15.77 0.92
N ARG A 351 -10.66 -16.49 0.97
CA ARG A 351 -11.84 -16.13 0.19
C ARG A 351 -12.49 -14.91 0.80
N TRP A 352 -12.88 -13.97 -0.05
CA TRP A 352 -13.56 -12.78 0.40
C TRP A 352 -14.95 -13.08 0.94
N ALA A 353 -15.43 -12.18 1.79
CA ALA A 353 -16.71 -12.27 2.48
C ALA A 353 -17.91 -12.24 1.50
N GLY A 354 -19.11 -12.38 2.04
CA GLY A 354 -20.34 -12.39 1.23
C GLY A 354 -20.52 -13.63 0.35
N GLY A 355 -19.83 -14.74 0.68
CA GLY A 355 -19.90 -15.99 -0.09
C GLY A 355 -19.15 -15.95 -1.41
N SER A 356 -18.27 -14.96 -1.60
CA SER A 356 -17.46 -14.79 -2.80
C SER A 356 -16.48 -15.96 -3.02
N SER A 357 -16.20 -16.24 -4.30
CA SER A 357 -15.11 -17.14 -4.71
C SER A 357 -13.78 -16.42 -4.95
N PHE A 358 -13.77 -15.08 -4.93
CA PHE A 358 -12.60 -14.26 -5.18
C PHE A 358 -11.56 -14.45 -4.07
N THR A 359 -10.30 -14.44 -4.50
CA THR A 359 -9.11 -14.36 -3.64
C THR A 359 -8.14 -13.39 -4.31
N LEU A 360 -7.33 -12.67 -3.52
CA LEU A 360 -6.32 -11.75 -4.07
C LEU A 360 -5.33 -12.48 -4.99
N LEU A 361 -5.01 -13.74 -4.70
CA LEU A 361 -4.16 -14.59 -5.53
C LEU A 361 -4.73 -14.79 -6.95
N ALA A 362 -6.05 -14.79 -7.11
CA ALA A 362 -6.71 -14.98 -8.41
C ALA A 362 -6.64 -13.74 -9.32
N CYS A 363 -6.34 -12.57 -8.76
CA CYS A 363 -6.27 -11.30 -9.48
C CYS A 363 -4.97 -11.11 -10.30
N GLY A 364 -3.88 -11.82 -9.95
CA GLY A 364 -2.67 -11.90 -10.78
C GLY A 364 -1.66 -10.74 -10.69
N GLU A 365 -1.44 -10.18 -9.49
CA GLU A 365 -0.60 -8.99 -9.14
C GLU A 365 -1.38 -7.66 -9.10
N PRO A 366 -1.02 -6.71 -8.19
CA PRO A 366 0.14 -6.66 -7.30
C PRO A 366 -0.18 -7.11 -5.85
N THR A 367 -0.04 -8.41 -5.57
CA THR A 367 -0.33 -8.96 -4.24
C THR A 367 0.74 -8.63 -3.21
N GLU A 368 2.00 -8.44 -3.61
CA GLU A 368 3.09 -8.15 -2.67
C GLU A 368 3.07 -6.69 -2.20
N GLU A 369 2.83 -5.75 -3.12
CA GLU A 369 2.65 -4.33 -2.77
C GLU A 369 1.45 -4.14 -1.84
N PHE A 370 0.37 -4.91 -2.07
CA PHE A 370 -0.78 -4.92 -1.18
C PHE A 370 -0.43 -5.39 0.23
N ARG A 371 0.31 -6.50 0.36
CA ARG A 371 0.77 -7.00 1.67
C ARG A 371 1.68 -5.99 2.35
N GLN A 372 2.58 -5.37 1.61
CA GLN A 372 3.48 -4.35 2.14
C GLN A 372 2.71 -3.11 2.62
N ASP A 373 1.67 -2.67 1.91
CA ASP A 373 0.84 -1.54 2.38
C ASP A 373 0.09 -1.91 3.67
N VAL A 374 -0.57 -3.09 3.72
CA VAL A 374 -1.20 -3.61 4.96
C VAL A 374 -0.20 -3.58 6.12
N ASP A 375 1.01 -4.11 5.90
CA ASP A 375 2.07 -4.16 6.90
C ASP A 375 2.49 -2.76 7.36
N ASN A 376 2.65 -1.82 6.44
CA ASN A 376 3.00 -0.42 6.75
C ASN A 376 1.91 0.26 7.58
N ARG A 377 0.63 0.11 7.22
CA ARG A 377 -0.49 0.72 7.95
C ARG A 377 -0.62 0.14 9.35
N ILE A 378 -0.41 -1.17 9.52
CA ILE A 378 -0.45 -1.82 10.83
C ILE A 378 0.74 -1.42 11.68
N TRP A 379 1.95 -1.42 11.12
CA TRP A 379 3.15 -0.94 11.80
C TRP A 379 2.99 0.51 12.26
N PHE A 380 2.49 1.41 11.40
CA PHE A 380 2.30 2.82 11.75
C PHE A 380 1.28 2.99 12.89
N THR A 381 0.15 2.30 12.83
CA THR A 381 -0.85 2.32 13.92
C THR A 381 -0.26 1.80 15.22
N GLY A 382 0.47 0.68 15.15
CA GLY A 382 1.12 0.09 16.31
C GLY A 382 2.16 1.03 16.91
N LYS A 383 2.95 1.72 16.08
CA LYS A 383 3.92 2.71 16.51
C LYS A 383 3.25 3.89 17.22
N GLN A 384 2.17 4.45 16.65
CA GLN A 384 1.37 5.49 17.32
C GLN A 384 0.84 5.03 18.67
N MET A 385 0.34 3.79 18.77
CA MET A 385 -0.12 3.24 20.05
C MET A 385 1.00 3.14 21.09
N LYS A 386 2.23 2.79 20.67
CA LYS A 386 3.40 2.70 21.57
C LYS A 386 3.87 4.07 22.04
N GLU A 387 3.92 5.04 21.13
CA GLU A 387 4.57 6.33 21.37
C GLU A 387 3.59 7.37 21.95
N LEU A 388 2.35 7.38 21.49
CA LEU A 388 1.34 8.41 21.83
C LEU A 388 0.14 7.83 22.60
N GLY A 389 0.09 6.51 22.76
CA GLY A 389 -0.97 5.81 23.46
C GLY A 389 -2.16 5.42 22.57
N TRP A 390 -2.93 4.46 23.07
CA TRP A 390 -4.04 3.84 22.34
C TRP A 390 -5.08 4.84 21.83
N ARG A 391 -5.49 5.79 22.68
CA ARG A 391 -6.54 6.76 22.35
C ARG A 391 -6.15 7.67 21.18
N VAL A 392 -4.93 8.20 21.18
CA VAL A 392 -4.43 9.08 20.10
C VAL A 392 -4.36 8.34 18.78
N ALA A 393 -3.88 7.09 18.79
CA ALA A 393 -3.84 6.25 17.60
C ALA A 393 -5.25 5.99 17.02
N LEU A 394 -6.25 5.74 17.87
CA LEU A 394 -7.64 5.60 17.43
C LEU A 394 -8.17 6.90 16.81
N MET A 395 -7.91 8.04 17.45
CA MET A 395 -8.37 9.33 16.94
C MET A 395 -7.75 9.64 15.58
N HIS A 396 -6.47 9.34 15.39
CA HIS A 396 -5.82 9.45 14.08
C HIS A 396 -6.52 8.60 13.00
N ARG A 397 -6.82 7.34 13.30
CA ARG A 397 -7.55 6.47 12.35
C ARG A 397 -8.98 6.92 12.10
N ALA A 398 -9.69 7.36 13.15
CA ALA A 398 -11.04 7.88 13.03
C ALA A 398 -11.09 9.15 12.15
N MET A 399 -10.06 10.01 12.17
CA MET A 399 -9.98 11.16 11.27
C MET A 399 -9.86 10.72 9.80
N SER A 400 -9.04 9.69 9.53
CA SER A 400 -8.96 9.14 8.16
C SER A 400 -10.33 8.63 7.70
N ALA A 401 -11.06 7.93 8.56
CA ALA A 401 -12.42 7.47 8.28
C ALA A 401 -13.38 8.64 8.01
N ALA A 402 -13.29 9.72 8.79
CA ALA A 402 -14.16 10.88 8.66
C ALA A 402 -13.98 11.59 7.30
N VAL A 403 -12.74 11.64 6.80
CA VAL A 403 -12.42 12.29 5.52
C VAL A 403 -12.72 11.37 4.34
N LYS A 404 -12.31 10.11 4.42
CA LYS A 404 -12.36 9.18 3.28
C LYS A 404 -13.66 8.38 3.27
N ALA A 405 -14.12 7.90 4.41
CA ALA A 405 -15.07 6.81 4.51
C ALA A 405 -16.31 7.12 5.37
N SER A 406 -16.73 8.38 5.46
CA SER A 406 -17.82 8.85 6.35
C SER A 406 -19.15 8.10 6.19
N GLY A 407 -19.41 7.55 4.99
CA GLY A 407 -20.61 6.78 4.68
C GLY A 407 -20.49 5.25 4.79
N HIS A 408 -19.42 4.70 5.38
CA HIS A 408 -19.22 3.24 5.44
C HIS A 408 -19.87 2.61 6.68
N PHE A 409 -20.17 1.30 6.59
CA PHE A 409 -20.67 0.52 7.71
C PHE A 409 -19.74 0.64 8.93
N GLY A 410 -20.30 0.96 10.10
CA GLY A 410 -19.55 1.27 11.32
C GLY A 410 -19.44 2.78 11.61
N MET A 411 -19.63 3.64 10.61
CA MET A 411 -19.66 5.08 10.84
C MET A 411 -21.03 5.54 11.39
N PRO A 412 -21.08 6.61 12.21
CA PRO A 412 -22.34 7.16 12.71
C PRO A 412 -23.33 7.63 11.63
N GLY A 413 -22.84 7.93 10.42
CA GLY A 413 -23.69 8.27 9.26
C GLY A 413 -24.36 7.06 8.59
N TRP A 414 -23.85 5.84 8.81
CA TRP A 414 -24.35 4.63 8.14
C TRP A 414 -25.85 4.36 8.34
N PRO A 415 -26.45 4.51 9.55
CA PRO A 415 -27.88 4.26 9.72
C PRO A 415 -28.79 5.11 8.82
N ALA A 416 -28.39 6.35 8.52
CA ALA A 416 -29.12 7.20 7.58
C ALA A 416 -28.98 6.68 6.15
N ILE A 417 -27.77 6.30 5.75
CA ILE A 417 -27.49 5.72 4.42
C ILE A 417 -28.27 4.41 4.23
N ALA A 418 -28.27 3.52 5.22
CA ALA A 418 -29.03 2.28 5.18
C ALA A 418 -30.54 2.51 5.05
N ALA A 419 -31.08 3.54 5.74
CA ALA A 419 -32.48 3.92 5.61
C ALA A 419 -32.82 4.44 4.21
N THR A 420 -31.97 5.31 3.64
CA THR A 420 -32.11 5.81 2.27
C THR A 420 -31.98 4.69 1.24
N ALA A 421 -31.01 3.79 1.42
CA ALA A 421 -30.81 2.61 0.59
C ALA A 421 -32.07 1.74 0.58
N LEU A 422 -32.67 1.46 1.74
CA LEU A 422 -33.91 0.68 1.83
C LEU A 422 -35.07 1.35 1.07
N GLN A 423 -35.21 2.68 1.18
CA GLN A 423 -36.22 3.42 0.43
C GLN A 423 -36.02 3.25 -1.08
N ARG A 424 -34.78 3.41 -1.57
CA ARG A 424 -34.44 3.22 -2.98
C ARG A 424 -34.70 1.78 -3.44
N ILE A 425 -34.28 0.78 -2.67
CA ILE A 425 -34.55 -0.63 -2.96
C ILE A 425 -36.05 -0.92 -3.07
N SER A 426 -36.87 -0.31 -2.21
CA SER A 426 -38.32 -0.50 -2.23
C SER A 426 -38.98 0.09 -3.49
N ALA A 427 -38.37 1.12 -4.09
CA ALA A 427 -38.84 1.78 -5.30
C ALA A 427 -38.36 1.11 -6.60
N LEU A 428 -37.34 0.25 -6.53
CA LEU A 428 -36.77 -0.44 -7.68
C LEU A 428 -37.65 -1.61 -8.15
N ASP A 429 -37.67 -1.85 -9.46
CA ASP A 429 -38.13 -3.12 -10.02
C ASP A 429 -37.10 -4.22 -9.68
N ARG A 430 -37.56 -5.21 -8.91
CA ARG A 430 -36.74 -6.30 -8.36
C ARG A 430 -36.98 -7.63 -9.07
N THR A 431 -37.63 -7.64 -10.23
CA THR A 431 -37.95 -8.87 -10.98
C THR A 431 -36.70 -9.69 -11.32
N ASP A 432 -35.58 -9.01 -11.63
CA ASP A 432 -34.28 -9.63 -11.91
C ASP A 432 -33.28 -9.53 -10.74
N ALA A 433 -33.77 -9.22 -9.52
CA ALA A 433 -32.91 -9.11 -8.35
C ALA A 433 -32.56 -10.49 -7.77
N PRO A 434 -31.40 -10.63 -7.10
CA PRO A 434 -31.11 -11.81 -6.29
C PRO A 434 -32.22 -12.10 -5.28
N GLY A 435 -32.48 -13.38 -5.02
CA GLY A 435 -33.57 -13.84 -4.14
C GLY A 435 -33.52 -13.22 -2.74
N THR A 436 -32.31 -12.92 -2.23
CA THR A 436 -32.08 -12.28 -0.93
C THR A 436 -32.63 -10.84 -0.85
N LEU A 437 -32.84 -10.15 -1.98
CA LEU A 437 -33.37 -8.78 -2.02
C LEU A 437 -34.90 -8.70 -2.08
N HIS A 438 -35.60 -9.83 -2.11
CA HIS A 438 -37.06 -9.86 -2.19
C HIS A 438 -37.72 -9.58 -0.84
N ASP A 439 -37.13 -10.05 0.25
CA ASP A 439 -37.58 -9.79 1.62
C ASP A 439 -36.95 -8.49 2.14
N LEU A 440 -37.68 -7.38 2.00
CA LEU A 440 -37.21 -6.06 2.44
C LEU A 440 -36.98 -5.96 3.95
N ALA A 441 -37.68 -6.75 4.77
CA ALA A 441 -37.47 -6.75 6.21
C ALA A 441 -36.14 -7.42 6.57
N ALA A 442 -35.83 -8.54 5.90
CA ALA A 442 -34.53 -9.18 6.02
C ALA A 442 -33.39 -8.29 5.49
N VAL A 443 -33.63 -7.55 4.41
CA VAL A 443 -32.66 -6.59 3.85
C VAL A 443 -32.39 -5.44 4.83
N ASP A 444 -33.42 -4.83 5.42
CA ASP A 444 -33.24 -3.77 6.43
C ASP A 444 -32.43 -4.28 7.64
N ALA A 445 -32.76 -5.46 8.16
CA ALA A 445 -32.02 -6.07 9.26
C ALA A 445 -30.54 -6.31 8.88
N ALA A 446 -30.29 -6.86 7.68
CA ALA A 446 -28.93 -7.09 7.20
C ALA A 446 -28.15 -5.79 7.03
N LEU A 447 -28.72 -4.74 6.42
CA LEU A 447 -28.05 -3.45 6.25
C LEU A 447 -27.70 -2.79 7.59
N ARG A 448 -28.50 -3.01 8.64
CA ARG A 448 -28.24 -2.45 9.98
C ARG A 448 -27.18 -3.21 10.77
N GLU A 449 -27.14 -4.53 10.64
CA GLU A 449 -26.34 -5.38 11.53
C GLU A 449 -25.14 -6.03 10.82
N ALA A 450 -25.31 -6.46 9.58
CA ALA A 450 -24.33 -7.25 8.84
C ALA A 450 -24.58 -7.24 7.32
N PRO A 451 -24.23 -6.14 6.61
CA PRO A 451 -24.55 -5.97 5.20
C PRO A 451 -23.96 -7.06 4.29
N ASP A 452 -22.76 -7.54 4.61
CA ASP A 452 -22.08 -8.66 3.94
C ASP A 452 -22.91 -9.95 3.90
N ARG A 453 -23.84 -10.17 4.84
CA ARG A 453 -24.73 -11.35 4.83
C ARG A 453 -25.75 -11.35 3.69
N LEU A 454 -25.96 -10.21 3.02
CA LEU A 454 -26.76 -10.17 1.79
C LEU A 454 -26.13 -10.98 0.66
N GLY A 455 -24.80 -11.18 0.72
CA GLY A 455 -24.00 -11.85 -0.29
C GLY A 455 -23.46 -10.88 -1.34
N ALA A 456 -22.30 -11.22 -1.91
CA ALA A 456 -21.60 -10.40 -2.88
C ALA A 456 -22.47 -10.07 -4.10
N ASP A 457 -23.19 -11.05 -4.65
CA ASP A 457 -24.08 -10.85 -5.81
C ASP A 457 -25.20 -9.83 -5.54
N ALA A 458 -25.76 -9.86 -4.33
CA ALA A 458 -26.83 -8.94 -3.94
C ALA A 458 -26.30 -7.52 -3.72
N LEU A 459 -25.15 -7.40 -3.04
CA LEU A 459 -24.48 -6.11 -2.85
C LEU A 459 -24.04 -5.51 -4.19
N ASP A 460 -23.52 -6.32 -5.10
CA ASP A 460 -23.09 -5.88 -6.42
C ASP A 460 -24.28 -5.38 -7.25
N TRP A 461 -25.42 -6.08 -7.20
CA TRP A 461 -26.66 -5.63 -7.83
C TRP A 461 -27.13 -4.26 -7.32
N LEU A 462 -26.94 -4.00 -6.03
CA LEU A 462 -27.27 -2.72 -5.37
C LEU A 462 -26.27 -1.60 -5.74
N CYS A 463 -24.97 -1.89 -5.72
CA CYS A 463 -23.91 -0.94 -6.08
C CYS A 463 -24.08 -0.44 -7.53
N ARG A 464 -24.31 -1.35 -8.50
CA ARG A 464 -24.54 -0.99 -9.91
C ARG A 464 -25.75 -0.09 -10.15
N ARG A 465 -26.67 0.02 -9.18
CA ARG A 465 -27.86 0.87 -9.24
C ARG A 465 -27.73 2.15 -8.42
N GLY A 466 -26.52 2.46 -7.93
CA GLY A 466 -26.27 3.66 -7.15
C GLY A 466 -27.09 3.73 -5.85
N VAL A 467 -27.51 2.58 -5.31
CA VAL A 467 -28.40 2.55 -4.13
C VAL A 467 -27.75 3.26 -2.94
N PHE A 468 -26.42 3.15 -2.82
CA PHE A 468 -25.63 3.75 -1.76
C PHE A 468 -25.04 5.12 -2.13
N ASP A 469 -25.25 5.62 -3.35
CA ASP A 469 -24.67 6.89 -3.81
C ASP A 469 -25.51 8.09 -3.35
N PRO A 470 -24.95 9.02 -2.55
CA PRO A 470 -25.70 10.17 -2.06
C PRO A 470 -26.17 11.12 -3.20
N GLU A 471 -25.52 11.09 -4.36
CA GLU A 471 -25.80 11.98 -5.51
C GLU A 471 -26.79 11.41 -6.55
N ALA A 472 -27.23 10.15 -6.40
CA ALA A 472 -28.09 9.49 -7.38
C ALA A 472 -29.52 10.08 -7.53
N ASP A 473 -29.89 11.08 -6.72
CA ASP A 473 -31.18 11.77 -6.77
C ASP A 473 -31.21 12.99 -7.71
N VAL A 474 -30.12 13.29 -8.44
CA VAL A 474 -30.13 14.29 -9.52
C VAL A 474 -30.44 13.57 -10.85
N PRO A 475 -31.61 13.80 -11.48
CA PRO A 475 -31.84 13.33 -12.83
C PRO A 475 -30.88 14.04 -13.78
N ARG A 476 -30.04 13.27 -14.48
CA ARG A 476 -29.25 13.76 -15.63
C ARG A 476 -30.14 14.17 -16.79
#